data_AF-A0A1X7NE66-F1
#
_entry.id   AF-A0A1X7NE66-F1
#
_cell.length_a   1.000
_cell.length_b   1.000
_cell.length_c   1.000
_cell.angle_alpha   90.00
_cell.angle_beta   90.00
_cell.angle_gamma   90.00
#
_symmetry.space_group_name_H-M   'P 1'
#
loop_
_entity.id
_entity.type
_entity.pdbx_description
1 polymer ?
#
loop_
_entity_poly.entity_id
_entity_poly.type
_entity_poly.pdbx_seq_one_letter_code
_entity_poly.pdbx_strand_id
1 'polypeptide(L)' 'MNLDEIASEVSARLKGRFPDLSAEEVESVVRAELDSLADRPVQDYLSVLTERAAKIRLKKAHRDD' A
#
# COMPACT_ATOMS: atom_id res chain seq x y z
N MET A 1 1.92 -12.69 11.39
CA MET A 1 1.20 -11.44 11.07
C MET A 1 0.21 -11.78 9.96
N ASN A 2 -1.07 -11.49 10.15
CA ASN A 2 -2.09 -11.80 9.13
C ASN A 2 -2.02 -10.73 8.00
N LEU A 3 -2.22 -11.11 6.74
CA LEU A 3 -2.19 -10.17 5.61
C LEU A 3 -3.24 -9.07 5.76
N ASP A 4 -4.39 -9.39 6.36
CA ASP A 4 -5.44 -8.41 6.68
C ASP A 4 -5.02 -7.40 7.76
N GLU A 5 -4.22 -7.81 8.75
CA GLU A 5 -3.67 -6.87 9.75
C GLU A 5 -2.68 -5.91 9.09
N ILE A 6 -1.81 -6.42 8.21
CA ILE A 6 -0.84 -5.61 7.47
C ILE A 6 -1.57 -4.62 6.55
N ALA A 7 -2.61 -5.09 5.84
CA ALA A 7 -3.40 -4.23 4.96
C ALA A 7 -4.07 -3.09 5.74
N SER A 8 -4.66 -3.38 6.90
CA SER A 8 -5.31 -2.39 7.76
C SER A 8 -4.31 -1.36 8.31
N GLU A 9 -3.18 -1.81 8.85
CA GLU A 9 -2.14 -0.91 9.40
C GLU A 9 -1.54 0.02 8.33
N VAL A 10 -1.19 -0.53 7.17
CA VAL A 10 -0.60 0.24 6.08
C VAL A 10 -1.62 1.22 5.50
N SER A 11 -2.87 0.81 5.36
CA SER A 11 -3.95 1.69 4.88
C SER A 11 -4.19 2.86 5.81
N ALA A 12 -4.19 2.64 7.13
CA ALA A 12 -4.33 3.71 8.12
C ALA A 12 -3.19 4.73 8.04
N ARG A 13 -1.94 4.27 7.88
CA ARG A 13 -0.77 5.15 7.70
C ARG A 13 -0.83 5.94 6.39
N LEU A 14 -1.25 5.30 5.30
CA LEU A 14 -1.39 5.94 4.00
C LEU A 14 -2.53 6.95 3.96
N LYS A 15 -3.64 6.70 4.67
CA LYS A 15 -4.73 7.67 4.80
C LYS A 15 -4.30 8.98 5.46
N GLY A 16 -3.39 8.93 6.44
CA GLY A 16 -2.79 10.13 7.02
C GLY A 16 -1.90 10.91 6.05
N ARG A 17 -1.39 10.26 4.99
CA ARG A 17 -0.49 10.84 3.99
C ARG A 17 -1.19 11.23 2.68
N PHE A 18 -2.33 10.62 2.41
CA PHE A 18 -3.20 10.83 1.26
C PHE A 18 -4.65 11.02 1.74
N PRO A 19 -4.96 12.15 2.41
CA PRO A 19 -6.29 12.39 2.96
C PRO A 19 -7.37 12.47 1.88
N ASP A 20 -6.99 12.86 0.66
CA ASP A 20 -7.88 13.10 -0.49
C ASP A 20 -8.39 11.82 -1.16
N LEU A 21 -7.72 10.69 -0.97
CA LEU A 21 -8.13 9.40 -1.52
C LEU A 21 -9.14 8.72 -0.60
N SER A 22 -10.13 7.98 -1.11
CA SER A 22 -11.07 7.25 -0.25
C SER A 22 -10.40 6.10 0.50
N ALA A 23 -10.99 5.67 1.63
CA ALA A 23 -10.42 4.57 2.42
C ALA A 23 -10.40 3.26 1.62
N GLU A 24 -11.44 3.01 0.82
CA GLU A 24 -11.57 1.83 -0.04
C GLU A 24 -10.52 1.83 -1.16
N GLU A 25 -10.22 2.98 -1.76
CA GLU A 25 -9.15 3.09 -2.77
C GLU A 25 -7.76 2.81 -2.17
N VAL A 26 -7.48 3.37 -0.99
CA VAL A 26 -6.21 3.13 -0.29
C VAL A 26 -6.07 1.65 0.08
N GLU A 27 -7.12 1.04 0.64
CA GLU A 27 -7.12 -0.38 1.01
C GLU A 27 -6.97 -1.31 -0.19
N SER A 28 -7.66 -1.02 -1.30
CA SER A 28 -7.56 -1.77 -2.56
C SER A 28 -6.14 -1.76 -3.12
N VAL A 29 -5.49 -0.59 -3.14
CA VAL A 29 -4.10 -0.45 -3.58
C VAL A 29 -3.16 -1.22 -2.66
N VAL A 30 -3.34 -1.12 -1.34
CA VAL A 30 -2.49 -1.82 -0.36
C VAL A 30 -2.61 -3.33 -0.50
N ARG A 31 -3.82 -3.88 -0.67
CA ARG A 31 -4.04 -5.32 -0.89
C ARG A 31 -3.38 -5.80 -2.18
N ALA A 32 -3.57 -5.09 -3.29
CA ALA A 32 -2.97 -5.48 -4.57
C ALA A 32 -1.43 -5.52 -4.51
N GLU A 33 -0.82 -4.56 -3.82
CA GLU A 33 0.64 -4.54 -3.64
C GLU A 33 1.09 -5.65 -2.67
N LEU A 34 0.35 -5.93 -1.59
CA LEU A 34 0.61 -7.05 -0.68
C LEU A 34 0.56 -8.40 -1.40
N ASP A 35 -0.47 -8.65 -2.21
CA ASP A 35 -0.60 -9.87 -3.00
C ASP A 35 0.57 -10.04 -3.97
N SER A 36 0.99 -8.95 -4.63
CA SER A 36 2.14 -8.97 -5.55
C SER A 36 3.48 -9.32 -4.88
N LEU A 37 3.55 -9.13 -3.56
CA LEU A 37 4.73 -9.34 -2.73
C LEU A 37 4.65 -10.64 -1.93
N ALA A 38 3.47 -11.25 -1.80
CA ALA A 38 3.26 -12.54 -1.13
C ALA A 38 4.02 -13.68 -1.83
N ASP A 39 4.30 -13.56 -3.12
CA ASP A 39 5.13 -14.49 -3.90
C ASP A 39 6.64 -14.37 -3.61
N ARG A 40 7.08 -13.41 -2.78
CA ARG A 40 8.50 -13.19 -2.46
C ARG A 40 8.79 -13.62 -1.02
N PRO A 41 9.80 -14.47 -0.78
CA PRO A 41 9.97 -15.16 0.51
C PRO A 41 10.63 -14.29 1.59
N VAL A 42 10.09 -13.10 1.88
CA VAL A 42 10.57 -12.25 2.98
C VAL A 42 9.42 -11.46 3.61
N GLN A 43 8.88 -11.98 4.71
CA GLN A 43 7.72 -11.40 5.44
C GLN A 43 7.98 -10.00 6.02
N ASP A 44 9.23 -9.67 6.39
CA ASP A 44 9.58 -8.34 6.92
C ASP A 44 9.80 -7.28 5.82
N TYR A 45 9.91 -7.69 4.56
CA TYR A 45 10.10 -6.77 3.42
C TYR A 45 8.78 -6.32 2.78
N LEU A 46 7.69 -7.05 3.01
CA LEU A 46 6.38 -6.76 2.42
C LEU A 46 5.91 -5.34 2.71
N SER A 47 5.87 -4.92 3.98
CA SER A 47 5.43 -3.56 4.34
C SER A 47 6.28 -2.46 3.72
N VAL A 48 7.61 -2.65 3.66
CA VAL A 48 8.55 -1.66 3.10
C VAL A 48 8.45 -1.59 1.57
N LEU A 49 8.32 -2.74 0.91
CA LEU A 49 8.18 -2.81 -0.54
C LEU A 49 6.80 -2.30 -0.99
N THR A 50 5.73 -2.63 -0.26
CA THR A 50 4.38 -2.10 -0.48
C THR A 50 4.38 -0.58 -0.34
N GLU A 51 4.97 -0.04 0.73
CA GLU A 51 5.04 1.42 0.92
C GLU A 51 5.81 2.10 -0.22
N ARG A 52 6.92 1.50 -0.67
CA ARG A 52 7.74 2.04 -1.76
C ARG A 52 7.02 2.00 -3.10
N ALA A 53 6.35 0.90 -3.42
CA ALA A 53 5.60 0.75 -4.67
C ALA A 53 4.39 1.69 -4.72
N ALA A 54 3.62 1.77 -3.63
CA ALA A 54 2.49 2.68 -3.51
C ALA A 54 2.91 4.14 -3.70
N LYS A 55 4.02 4.58 -3.07
CA LYS A 55 4.57 5.93 -3.27
C LYS A 55 4.91 6.25 -4.72
N ILE A 56 5.52 5.31 -5.44
CA ILE A 56 5.89 5.51 -6.85
C ILE A 56 4.63 5.65 -7.71
N ARG A 57 3.64 4.79 -7.47
CA ARG A 57 2.38 4.78 -8.24
C ARG A 57 1.57 6.05 -8.01
N LEU A 58 1.43 6.49 -6.76
CA LEU A 58 0.74 7.73 -6.40
C LEU A 58 1.47 8.97 -6.95
N LYS A 59 2.80 9.00 -6.90
CA LYS A 59 3.59 10.08 -7.51
C LYS A 59 3.42 10.15 -9.04
N LYS A 60 3.25 8.99 -9.69
CA LYS A 60 2.99 8.95 -11.14
C LYS A 60 1.59 9.44 -11.46
N ALA A 61 0.59 9.00 -10.70
CA ALA A 61 -0.79 9.46 -10.85
C ALA A 61 -0.94 10.99 -10.65
N HIS A 62 -0.18 11.58 -9.72
CA HIS A 62 -0.22 13.02 -9.43
C HIS A 62 0.74 13.89 -10.26
N ARG A 63 1.46 13.33 -11.24
CA ARG A 63 2.35 14.12 -12.14
C ARG A 63 1.73 14.36 -13.52
N ASP A 64 0.62 13.69 -13.83
CA ASP A 64 -0.10 13.80 -15.09
C ASP A 64 -1.38 14.68 -14.98
N ASP A 65 -1.50 15.49 -13.91
CA ASP A 65 -2.41 16.65 -13.78
C ASP A 65 -1.60 17.96 -13.82
#